data_AF-A0A5K1J1I1-F1
#
_entry.id   AF-A0A5K1J1I1-F1
#
_cell.length_a   1.000
_cell.length_b   1.000
_cell.length_c   1.000
_cell.angle_alpha   90.00
_cell.angle_beta   90.00
_cell.angle_gamma   90.00
#
_symmetry.space_group_name_H-M   'P 1'
#
loop_
_entity.id
_entity.type
_entity.pdbx_description
1 polymer ?
#
loop_
_entity_poly.entity_id
_entity_poly.type
_entity_poly.pdbx_seq_one_letter_code
_entity_poly.pdbx_strand_id
1 'polypeptide(L)'
;MTRSIDVDSIADALVRNAAPTLAGIKPASLFTFPGRFVGGARERAAVLSRREAFLNALDACRAELAASGVLIRVLVWRHCGALVYVYRPRSLARYLADPRAAMPLAGEGYRVNDLDACLDLLAERLEARGKFTVAAHDAEHDCPCTARSCRARFPHEIGFFLGYPYADVAGFMEHEGRDFILMGQWKVYADPAGALALFERIKTCTERCCEQRARGAGLAELAACAA
;
A
#
# COMPACT_ATOMS: atom_id res chain seq x y z
N MET A 1 -19.99 3.00 -3.75
CA MET A 1 -19.88 4.48 -3.75
C MET A 1 -18.66 4.87 -4.56
N THR A 2 -18.82 5.60 -5.65
CA THR A 2 -17.68 6.17 -6.40
C THR A 2 -17.28 7.48 -5.73
N ARG A 3 -16.06 7.55 -5.15
CA ARG A 3 -15.49 8.83 -4.71
C ARG A 3 -15.31 9.74 -5.94
N SER A 4 -15.45 11.05 -5.73
CA SER A 4 -15.07 12.04 -6.72
C SER A 4 -13.57 11.91 -7.00
N ILE A 5 -13.20 12.19 -8.25
CA ILE A 5 -11.81 12.18 -8.70
C ILE A 5 -11.43 13.64 -8.88
N ASP A 6 -10.93 14.22 -7.80
CA ASP A 6 -10.41 15.57 -7.70
C ASP A 6 -9.19 15.55 -6.76
N VAL A 7 -8.38 16.60 -6.85
CA VAL A 7 -7.09 16.68 -6.14
C VAL A 7 -7.30 16.56 -4.63
N ASP A 8 -8.30 17.24 -4.07
CA ASP A 8 -8.57 17.24 -2.64
C ASP A 8 -9.00 15.87 -2.13
N SER A 9 -9.90 15.19 -2.84
CA SER A 9 -10.35 13.84 -2.49
C SER A 9 -9.23 12.80 -2.52
N ILE A 10 -8.29 12.94 -3.46
CA ILE A 10 -7.10 12.08 -3.55
C ILE A 10 -6.11 12.41 -2.44
N ALA A 11 -5.82 13.68 -2.22
CA ALA A 11 -4.94 14.12 -1.15
C ALA A 11 -5.46 13.67 0.22
N ASP A 12 -6.76 13.81 0.50
CA ASP A 12 -7.37 13.30 1.71
C ASP A 12 -7.28 11.76 1.82
N ALA A 13 -7.37 11.04 0.70
CA ALA A 13 -7.16 9.60 0.69
C ALA A 13 -5.70 9.23 0.99
N LEU A 14 -4.74 9.98 0.44
CA LEU A 14 -3.31 9.82 0.74
C LEU A 14 -3.04 10.06 2.23
N VAL A 15 -3.57 11.13 2.82
CA VAL A 15 -3.39 11.43 4.25
C VAL A 15 -3.99 10.33 5.12
N ARG A 16 -5.26 9.96 4.89
CA ARG A 16 -5.93 8.93 5.71
C ARG A 16 -5.26 7.57 5.69
N ASN A 17 -4.65 7.18 4.56
CA ASN A 17 -4.15 5.82 4.37
C ASN A 17 -2.62 5.71 4.34
N ALA A 18 -1.91 6.82 4.14
CA ALA A 18 -0.47 6.85 3.99
C ALA A 18 0.23 7.85 4.93
N ALA A 19 -0.48 8.41 5.92
CA ALA A 19 0.12 9.26 6.95
C ALA A 19 1.41 8.70 7.57
N PRO A 20 1.53 7.40 7.91
CA PRO A 20 2.79 6.86 8.44
C PRO A 20 3.96 6.95 7.46
N THR A 21 3.69 6.88 6.16
CA THR A 21 4.72 7.05 5.13
C THR A 21 5.03 8.52 4.90
N LEU A 22 4.01 9.37 4.86
CA LEU A 22 4.18 10.82 4.79
C LEU A 22 5.04 11.32 5.97
N ALA A 23 4.76 10.88 7.19
CA ALA A 23 5.53 11.25 8.38
C ALA A 23 6.84 10.46 8.58
N GLY A 24 7.23 9.59 7.63
CA GLY A 24 8.51 8.86 7.69
C GLY A 24 8.59 7.73 8.73
N ILE A 25 7.49 7.38 9.40
CA ILE A 25 7.40 6.25 10.34
C ILE A 25 7.57 4.92 9.60
N LYS A 26 6.96 4.82 8.41
CA LYS A 26 7.03 3.64 7.54
C LYS A 26 7.71 3.98 6.21
N PRO A 27 8.42 3.03 5.58
CA PRO A 27 8.98 3.24 4.26
C PRO A 27 7.89 3.30 3.17
N ALA A 28 6.72 2.67 3.41
CA ALA A 28 5.63 2.64 2.45
C ALA A 28 4.25 2.30 3.05
N SER A 29 3.22 2.66 2.28
CA SER A 29 1.81 2.42 2.53
C SER A 29 1.12 2.01 1.22
N LEU A 30 0.10 1.16 1.34
CA LEU A 30 -0.69 0.67 0.22
C LEU A 30 -2.17 0.79 0.54
N PHE A 31 -2.96 1.32 -0.37
CA PHE A 31 -4.41 1.39 -0.20
C PHE A 31 -5.14 1.33 -1.55
N THR A 32 -6.43 1.03 -1.49
CA THR A 32 -7.28 1.04 -2.68
C THR A 32 -8.05 2.36 -2.73
N PHE A 33 -7.85 3.15 -3.78
CA PHE A 33 -8.72 4.28 -4.08
C PHE A 33 -9.97 3.77 -4.82
N PRO A 34 -11.17 3.84 -4.22
CA PRO A 34 -12.35 3.19 -4.76
C PRO A 34 -12.83 3.86 -6.05
N GLY A 35 -13.11 3.06 -7.07
CA GLY A 35 -13.61 3.55 -8.35
C GLY A 35 -13.65 2.47 -9.43
N ARG A 36 -14.41 2.72 -10.51
CA ARG A 36 -14.50 1.80 -11.65
C ARG A 36 -13.37 2.08 -12.65
N PHE A 37 -12.24 1.41 -12.46
CA PHE A 37 -11.07 1.56 -13.34
C PHE A 37 -10.83 0.37 -14.25
N VAL A 38 -11.73 -0.62 -14.25
CA VAL A 38 -11.69 -1.79 -15.13
C VAL A 38 -13.12 -2.02 -15.62
N GLY A 39 -13.28 -2.39 -16.90
CA GLY A 39 -14.56 -2.63 -17.54
C GLY A 39 -14.40 -3.41 -18.83
N GLY A 40 -15.53 -3.89 -19.37
CA GLY A 40 -15.54 -4.64 -20.63
C GLY A 40 -15.29 -3.75 -21.85
N ALA A 41 -15.27 -4.34 -23.05
CA ALA A 41 -15.01 -3.61 -24.31
C ALA A 41 -15.93 -2.39 -24.50
N ARG A 42 -17.20 -2.50 -24.11
CA ARG A 42 -18.21 -1.43 -24.21
C ARG A 42 -17.95 -0.24 -23.27
N GLU A 43 -17.27 -0.47 -22.15
CA GLU A 43 -16.95 0.56 -21.15
C GLU A 43 -15.53 1.11 -21.32
N ARG A 44 -14.76 0.62 -22.30
CA ARG A 44 -13.32 0.90 -22.43
C ARG A 44 -13.00 2.39 -22.47
N ALA A 45 -13.75 3.17 -23.27
CA ALA A 45 -13.54 4.61 -23.38
C ALA A 45 -13.77 5.33 -22.04
N ALA A 46 -14.88 5.01 -21.34
CA ALA A 46 -15.19 5.59 -20.03
C ALA A 46 -14.16 5.21 -18.96
N VAL A 47 -13.66 3.97 -18.99
CA VAL A 47 -12.61 3.50 -18.08
C VAL A 47 -11.29 4.24 -18.33
N LEU A 48 -10.89 4.41 -19.59
CA LEU A 48 -9.64 5.12 -19.93
C LEU A 48 -9.72 6.59 -19.52
N SER A 49 -10.82 7.28 -19.85
CA SER A 49 -11.03 8.67 -19.43
C SER A 49 -11.02 8.81 -17.90
N ARG A 50 -11.60 7.85 -17.17
CA ARG A 50 -11.58 7.87 -15.70
C ARG A 50 -10.18 7.62 -15.13
N ARG A 51 -9.39 6.73 -15.73
CA ARG A 51 -7.98 6.50 -15.34
C ARG A 51 -7.15 7.75 -15.59
N GLU A 52 -7.34 8.40 -16.73
CA GLU A 52 -6.66 9.66 -17.07
C GLU A 52 -6.99 10.77 -16.07
N ALA A 53 -8.27 11.00 -15.77
CA ALA A 53 -8.69 11.96 -14.75
C ALA A 53 -8.05 11.66 -13.38
N PHE A 54 -7.96 10.38 -13.01
CA PHE A 54 -7.33 9.96 -11.76
C PHE A 54 -5.82 10.22 -11.75
N LEU A 55 -5.13 9.90 -12.84
CA LEU A 55 -3.69 10.13 -12.97
C LEU A 55 -3.37 11.63 -12.97
N ASN A 56 -4.14 12.46 -13.68
CA ASN A 56 -3.95 13.91 -13.68
C ASN A 56 -4.10 14.53 -12.28
N ALA A 57 -5.11 14.10 -11.51
CA ALA A 57 -5.26 14.58 -10.14
C ALA A 57 -4.19 14.01 -9.19
N LEU A 58 -3.72 12.78 -9.44
CA LEU A 58 -2.60 12.18 -8.71
C LEU A 58 -1.27 12.88 -9.01
N ASP A 59 -1.07 13.38 -10.23
CA ASP A 59 0.13 14.11 -10.64
C ASP A 59 0.26 15.46 -9.92
N ALA A 60 -0.86 16.13 -9.63
CA ALA A 60 -0.85 17.30 -8.74
C ALA A 60 -0.33 16.95 -7.34
N CYS A 61 -0.81 15.85 -6.75
CA CYS A 61 -0.34 15.37 -5.44
C CYS A 61 1.14 14.93 -5.48
N ARG A 62 1.59 14.31 -6.58
CA ARG A 62 2.99 13.91 -6.79
C ARG A 62 3.90 15.13 -6.88
N ALA A 63 3.48 16.17 -7.60
CA ALA A 63 4.23 17.41 -7.71
C ALA A 63 4.41 18.08 -6.35
N GLU A 64 3.35 18.12 -5.53
CA GLU A 64 3.42 18.65 -4.16
C GLU A 64 4.40 17.87 -3.27
N LEU A 65 4.47 16.54 -3.43
CA LEU A 65 5.34 15.67 -2.63
C LEU A 65 6.77 15.51 -3.17
N ALA A 66 7.08 16.06 -4.34
CA ALA A 66 8.34 15.82 -5.06
C ALA A 66 9.58 16.17 -4.23
N ALA A 67 9.53 17.26 -3.46
CA ALA A 67 10.62 17.70 -2.59
C ALA A 67 10.72 16.90 -1.27
N SER A 68 9.65 16.23 -0.86
CA SER A 68 9.57 15.53 0.43
C SER A 68 10.14 14.10 0.39
N GLY A 69 10.61 13.65 -0.78
CA GLY A 69 11.17 12.31 -0.97
C GLY A 69 10.13 11.18 -0.88
N VAL A 70 8.85 11.52 -1.12
CA VAL A 70 7.73 10.58 -1.17
C VAL A 70 7.28 10.44 -2.62
N LEU A 71 7.21 9.21 -3.11
CA LEU A 71 6.70 8.89 -4.45
C LEU A 71 5.37 8.16 -4.34
N ILE A 72 4.53 8.32 -5.37
CA ILE A 72 3.24 7.66 -5.47
C ILE A 72 3.17 6.89 -6.79
N ARG A 73 2.83 5.61 -6.72
CA ARG A 73 2.68 4.71 -7.86
C ARG A 73 1.33 4.02 -7.83
N VAL A 74 0.65 3.93 -8.98
CA VAL A 74 -0.47 2.99 -9.13
C VAL A 74 0.12 1.65 -9.52
N LEU A 75 -0.03 0.63 -8.68
CA LEU A 75 0.49 -0.71 -8.96
C LEU A 75 -0.46 -1.49 -9.88
N VAL A 76 -1.75 -1.53 -9.53
CA VAL A 76 -2.74 -2.35 -10.25
C VAL A 76 -4.08 -1.62 -10.32
N TRP A 77 -4.76 -1.76 -11.46
CA TRP A 77 -6.15 -1.35 -11.61
C TRP A 77 -7.07 -2.56 -11.39
N ARG A 78 -7.94 -2.49 -10.38
CA ARG A 78 -8.90 -3.56 -10.05
C ARG A 78 -10.33 -3.07 -10.23
N HIS A 79 -11.28 -4.02 -10.25
CA HIS A 79 -12.71 -3.68 -10.27
C HIS A 79 -13.16 -2.87 -9.04
N CYS A 80 -12.48 -3.05 -7.91
CA CYS A 80 -12.76 -2.33 -6.67
C CYS A 80 -12.09 -0.95 -6.57
N GLY A 81 -11.11 -0.65 -7.42
CA GLY A 81 -10.36 0.60 -7.32
C GLY A 81 -8.96 0.55 -7.90
N ALA A 82 -8.27 1.68 -7.81
CA ALA A 82 -6.85 1.79 -8.11
C ALA A 82 -6.04 1.41 -6.86
N LEU A 83 -5.11 0.47 -6.98
CA LEU A 83 -4.22 0.11 -5.90
C LEU A 83 -3.03 1.07 -5.90
N VAL A 84 -3.06 2.02 -4.96
CA VAL A 84 -2.10 3.11 -4.83
C VAL A 84 -1.05 2.76 -3.79
N TYR A 85 0.21 2.87 -4.19
CA TYR A 85 1.38 2.64 -3.36
C TYR A 85 2.13 3.95 -3.16
N VAL A 86 2.31 4.33 -1.90
CA VAL A 86 3.00 5.54 -1.47
C VAL A 86 4.25 5.10 -0.75
N TYR A 87 5.43 5.58 -1.13
CA TYR A 87 6.69 5.08 -0.58
C TYR A 87 7.81 6.11 -0.60
N ARG A 88 8.81 5.90 0.26
CA ARG A 88 10.05 6.67 0.33
C ARG A 88 11.19 5.83 -0.26
N PRO A 89 11.66 6.09 -1.49
CA PRO A 89 12.59 5.21 -2.20
C PRO A 89 13.84 4.85 -1.41
N ARG A 90 14.48 5.84 -0.77
CA ARG A 90 15.70 5.63 0.03
C ARG A 90 15.47 4.71 1.23
N SER A 91 14.40 4.98 2.00
CA SER A 91 14.07 4.17 3.19
C SER A 91 13.66 2.75 2.81
N LEU A 92 12.87 2.61 1.74
CA LEU A 92 12.43 1.32 1.25
C LEU A 92 13.58 0.49 0.68
N ALA A 93 14.42 1.06 -0.18
CA ALA A 93 15.58 0.36 -0.73
C ALA A 93 16.52 -0.13 0.38
N ARG A 94 16.80 0.72 1.38
CA ARG A 94 17.60 0.33 2.54
C ARG A 94 16.97 -0.82 3.33
N TYR A 95 15.66 -0.78 3.53
CA TYR A 95 14.93 -1.84 4.24
C TYR A 95 14.96 -3.16 3.45
N LEU A 96 14.72 -3.14 2.14
CA LEU A 96 14.72 -4.34 1.30
C LEU A 96 16.12 -4.94 1.10
N ALA A 97 17.18 -4.12 1.20
CA ALA A 97 18.56 -4.57 1.11
C ALA A 97 19.06 -5.29 2.39
N ASP A 98 18.34 -5.19 3.51
CA ASP A 98 18.68 -5.94 4.72
C ASP A 98 18.56 -7.45 4.45
N PRO A 99 19.54 -8.29 4.83
CA PRO A 99 19.51 -9.73 4.58
C PRO A 99 18.21 -10.42 5.01
N ARG A 100 17.57 -9.93 6.08
CA ARG A 100 16.32 -10.48 6.61
C ARG A 100 15.12 -10.29 5.67
N ALA A 101 15.15 -9.28 4.80
CA ALA A 101 14.19 -9.10 3.71
C ALA A 101 14.74 -9.66 2.39
N ALA A 102 16.01 -9.38 2.08
CA ALA A 102 16.64 -9.73 0.82
C ALA A 102 16.64 -11.23 0.53
N MET A 103 16.92 -12.07 1.52
CA MET A 103 16.98 -13.53 1.32
C MET A 103 15.60 -14.13 0.98
N PRO A 104 14.52 -13.89 1.75
CA PRO A 104 13.18 -14.32 1.35
C PRO A 104 12.74 -13.76 -0.02
N LEU A 105 13.01 -12.47 -0.27
CA LEU A 105 12.64 -11.82 -1.53
C LEU A 105 13.40 -12.41 -2.73
N ALA A 106 14.67 -12.76 -2.59
CA ALA A 106 15.42 -13.45 -3.63
C ALA A 106 14.84 -14.84 -3.94
N GLY A 107 14.37 -15.57 -2.92
CA GLY A 107 13.66 -16.84 -3.10
C GLY A 107 12.36 -16.70 -3.89
N GLU A 108 11.73 -15.53 -3.82
CA GLU A 108 10.55 -15.14 -4.61
C GLU A 108 10.91 -14.52 -5.98
N GLY A 109 12.19 -14.43 -6.34
CA GLY A 109 12.65 -13.92 -7.63
C GLY A 109 12.87 -12.40 -7.71
N TYR A 110 12.80 -11.68 -6.58
CA TYR A 110 13.06 -10.24 -6.55
C TYR A 110 14.56 -9.91 -6.56
N ARG A 111 14.92 -8.82 -7.24
CA ARG A 111 16.29 -8.27 -7.29
C ARG A 111 16.37 -7.02 -6.42
N VAL A 112 16.65 -7.19 -5.12
CA VAL A 112 16.55 -6.09 -4.13
C VAL A 112 17.52 -4.91 -4.35
N ASN A 113 18.48 -5.03 -5.27
CA ASN A 113 19.36 -3.92 -5.67
C ASN A 113 18.73 -3.00 -6.74
N ASP A 114 17.57 -3.37 -7.28
CA ASP A 114 16.81 -2.60 -8.25
C ASP A 114 15.38 -2.43 -7.73
N LEU A 115 15.13 -1.28 -7.09
CA LEU A 115 13.82 -1.01 -6.47
C LEU A 115 12.69 -0.97 -7.51
N ASP A 116 12.94 -0.41 -8.70
CA ASP A 116 11.92 -0.30 -9.73
C ASP A 116 11.55 -1.67 -10.27
N ALA A 117 12.53 -2.53 -10.55
CA ALA A 117 12.28 -3.92 -10.94
C ALA A 117 11.53 -4.71 -9.86
N CYS A 118 11.84 -4.46 -8.59
CA CYS A 118 11.08 -5.06 -7.48
C CYS A 118 9.62 -4.61 -7.47
N LEU A 119 9.35 -3.32 -7.67
CA LEU A 119 7.99 -2.78 -7.70
C LEU A 119 7.21 -3.24 -8.94
N ASP A 120 7.88 -3.41 -10.08
CA ASP A 120 7.31 -3.98 -11.30
C ASP A 120 6.86 -5.42 -11.07
N LEU A 121 7.74 -6.27 -10.53
CA LEU A 121 7.42 -7.67 -10.21
C LEU A 121 6.31 -7.78 -9.16
N LEU A 122 6.32 -6.91 -8.15
CA LEU A 122 5.24 -6.85 -7.15
C LEU A 122 3.90 -6.52 -7.82
N ALA A 123 3.87 -5.54 -8.73
CA ALA A 123 2.66 -5.18 -9.48
C ALA A 123 2.15 -6.36 -10.34
N GLU A 124 3.05 -7.05 -11.05
CA GLU A 124 2.72 -8.25 -11.83
C GLU A 124 2.11 -9.34 -10.96
N ARG A 125 2.71 -9.64 -9.79
CA ARG A 125 2.19 -10.62 -8.83
C ARG A 125 0.83 -10.23 -8.29
N LEU A 126 0.62 -8.94 -7.99
CA LEU A 126 -0.65 -8.38 -7.53
C LEU A 126 -1.75 -8.43 -8.61
N GLU A 127 -1.40 -8.39 -9.88
CA GLU A 127 -2.33 -8.52 -11.01
C GLU A 127 -2.62 -10.00 -11.33
N ALA A 128 -1.60 -10.86 -11.31
CA ALA A 128 -1.71 -12.29 -11.59
C ALA A 128 -2.52 -13.05 -10.52
N ARG A 129 -2.30 -12.77 -9.23
CA ARG A 129 -3.06 -13.41 -8.13
C ARG A 129 -4.52 -12.93 -8.05
N GLY A 130 -4.94 -11.96 -8.87
CA GLY A 130 -6.34 -11.61 -9.10
C GLY A 130 -7.10 -12.55 -10.05
N LYS A 131 -6.42 -13.56 -10.64
CA LYS A 131 -6.99 -14.47 -11.65
C LYS A 131 -7.27 -15.89 -11.14
N PHE A 132 -6.91 -16.23 -9.90
CA PHE A 132 -7.16 -17.57 -9.32
C PHE A 132 -8.40 -17.59 -8.43
N THR A 133 -9.41 -18.38 -8.82
CA THR A 133 -10.48 -18.84 -7.96
C THR A 133 -9.92 -19.87 -6.98
N VAL A 134 -9.88 -19.54 -5.69
CA VAL A 134 -9.56 -20.54 -4.65
C VAL A 134 -10.84 -21.33 -4.30
N ALA A 135 -10.66 -22.64 -4.14
CA ALA A 135 -11.65 -23.56 -3.60
C ALA A 135 -12.21 -23.08 -2.24
N ALA A 136 -13.41 -23.55 -1.93
CA ALA A 136 -14.37 -22.95 -1.00
C ALA A 136 -14.01 -22.91 0.50
N HIS A 137 -12.77 -23.18 0.91
CA HIS A 137 -12.45 -23.37 2.33
C HIS A 137 -11.61 -22.28 3.02
N ASP A 138 -11.05 -21.31 2.31
CA ASP A 138 -10.36 -20.16 2.91
C ASP A 138 -11.16 -18.88 2.64
N ALA A 139 -12.18 -18.63 3.46
CA ALA A 139 -13.15 -17.55 3.29
C ALA A 139 -12.81 -16.29 4.11
N GLU A 140 -11.55 -15.87 4.20
CA GLU A 140 -11.22 -14.50 4.60
C GLU A 140 -10.97 -13.64 3.35
N HIS A 141 -11.88 -12.71 3.10
CA HIS A 141 -11.84 -11.77 1.96
C HIS A 141 -10.72 -10.74 2.16
N ASP A 142 -9.59 -10.90 1.49
CA ASP A 142 -8.50 -9.90 1.48
C ASP A 142 -8.74 -8.73 0.49
N CYS A 143 -9.82 -8.72 -0.29
CA CYS A 143 -10.25 -7.49 -0.96
C CYS A 143 -11.06 -6.63 0.01
N PRO A 144 -10.78 -5.32 0.16
CA PRO A 144 -11.62 -4.37 0.90
C PRO A 144 -13.05 -4.20 0.32
N CYS A 145 -13.40 -4.96 -0.70
CA CYS A 145 -14.62 -4.86 -1.46
C CYS A 145 -15.49 -6.11 -1.25
N THR A 146 -16.79 -5.92 -1.04
CA THR A 146 -17.78 -7.00 -0.89
C THR A 146 -18.11 -7.72 -2.21
N ALA A 147 -17.41 -7.38 -3.30
CA ALA A 147 -17.62 -7.98 -4.60
C ALA A 147 -17.00 -9.39 -4.64
N ARG A 148 -17.86 -10.42 -4.73
CA ARG A 148 -17.45 -11.83 -4.92
C ARG A 148 -16.46 -12.06 -6.06
N SER A 149 -16.37 -11.13 -7.02
CA SER A 149 -15.45 -11.16 -8.16
C SER A 149 -14.01 -10.73 -7.84
N CYS A 150 -13.72 -10.25 -6.63
CA CYS A 150 -12.38 -9.83 -6.25
C CYS A 150 -11.83 -10.75 -5.14
N ARG A 151 -11.28 -11.90 -5.54
CA ARG A 151 -10.60 -12.86 -4.66
C ARG A 151 -9.08 -12.84 -4.87
N ALA A 152 -8.50 -11.64 -4.98
CA ALA A 152 -7.06 -11.52 -5.17
C ALA A 152 -6.33 -11.74 -3.84
N ARG A 153 -5.60 -12.85 -3.70
CA ARG A 153 -4.68 -13.04 -2.56
C ARG A 153 -3.48 -12.13 -2.76
N PHE A 154 -3.11 -11.39 -1.73
CA PHE A 154 -1.88 -10.61 -1.77
C PHE A 154 -0.66 -11.54 -1.69
N PRO A 155 0.44 -11.20 -2.38
CA PRO A 155 1.74 -11.82 -2.11
C PRO A 155 2.06 -11.71 -0.62
N HIS A 156 2.46 -12.82 0.04
CA HIS A 156 2.72 -12.81 1.48
C HIS A 156 3.92 -11.90 1.81
N GLU A 157 4.92 -11.86 0.91
CA GLU A 157 6.12 -11.03 1.01
C GLU A 157 5.85 -9.52 0.92
N ILE A 158 4.62 -9.11 0.58
CA ILE A 158 4.25 -7.69 0.52
C ILE A 158 4.48 -6.97 1.85
N GLY A 159 4.49 -7.70 2.97
CA GLY A 159 4.82 -7.14 4.27
C GLY A 159 6.19 -6.45 4.30
N PHE A 160 7.19 -6.97 3.56
CA PHE A 160 8.49 -6.32 3.42
C PHE A 160 8.38 -5.01 2.64
N PHE A 161 7.57 -4.99 1.57
CA PHE A 161 7.28 -3.77 0.80
C PHE A 161 6.46 -2.74 1.58
N LEU A 162 5.85 -3.11 2.70
CA LEU A 162 5.15 -2.19 3.61
C LEU A 162 6.01 -1.81 4.81
N GLY A 163 7.22 -2.36 4.94
CA GLY A 163 8.11 -2.13 6.07
C GLY A 163 7.57 -2.63 7.41
N TYR A 164 6.82 -3.74 7.41
CA TYR A 164 6.50 -4.44 8.66
C TYR A 164 7.78 -5.02 9.28
N PRO A 165 7.84 -5.33 10.59
CA PRO A 165 9.02 -5.94 11.18
C PRO A 165 9.41 -7.25 10.47
N TYR A 166 10.69 -7.47 10.19
CA TYR A 166 11.14 -8.61 9.38
C TYR A 166 10.67 -9.96 9.93
N ALA A 167 10.73 -10.13 11.26
CA ALA A 167 10.31 -11.36 11.93
C ALA A 167 8.80 -11.61 11.82
N ASP A 168 7.99 -10.55 11.77
CA ASP A 168 6.55 -10.68 11.59
C ASP A 168 6.19 -11.08 10.15
N VAL A 169 6.93 -10.55 9.16
CA VAL A 169 6.73 -10.96 7.76
C VAL A 169 7.19 -12.41 7.55
N ALA A 170 8.36 -12.77 8.07
CA ALA A 170 8.86 -14.14 8.00
C ALA A 170 7.91 -15.12 8.70
N GLY A 171 7.45 -14.79 9.91
CA GLY A 171 6.48 -15.61 10.64
C GLY A 171 5.14 -15.72 9.91
N PHE A 172 4.64 -14.64 9.30
CA PHE A 172 3.42 -14.72 8.49
C PHE A 172 3.59 -15.66 7.29
N MET A 173 4.75 -15.63 6.62
CA MET A 173 5.06 -16.51 5.51
C MET A 173 5.18 -17.97 5.95
N GLU A 174 5.87 -18.23 7.06
CA GLU A 174 6.10 -19.57 7.62
C GLU A 174 4.80 -20.21 8.14
N HIS A 175 4.01 -19.45 8.90
CA HIS A 175 2.78 -19.94 9.52
C HIS A 175 1.53 -19.75 8.65
N GLU A 176 1.68 -19.24 7.42
CA GLU A 176 0.58 -18.91 6.51
C GLU A 176 -0.51 -18.04 7.16
N GLY A 177 -0.10 -17.07 7.99
CA GLY A 177 -1.01 -16.20 8.73
C GLY A 177 -1.70 -16.85 9.94
N ARG A 178 -1.35 -18.07 10.34
CA ARG A 178 -1.81 -18.71 11.59
C ARG A 178 -0.82 -18.47 12.73
N ASP A 179 -1.15 -18.92 13.94
CA ASP A 179 -0.25 -18.98 15.12
C ASP A 179 0.44 -17.66 15.51
N PHE A 180 -0.21 -16.51 15.23
CA PHE A 180 0.29 -15.20 15.63
C PHE A 180 0.08 -14.94 17.13
N ILE A 181 0.98 -14.16 17.73
CA ILE A 181 0.94 -13.81 19.17
C ILE A 181 0.01 -12.63 19.42
N LEU A 182 -0.04 -11.69 18.47
CA LEU A 182 -0.85 -10.48 18.55
C LEU A 182 -1.35 -10.11 17.15
N MET A 183 -2.59 -9.62 17.05
CA MET A 183 -3.15 -9.06 15.83
C MET A 183 -3.53 -7.60 16.05
N GLY A 184 -3.06 -6.74 15.15
CA GLY A 184 -3.40 -5.32 15.11
C GLY A 184 -3.36 -4.81 13.68
N GLN A 185 -2.48 -3.85 13.36
CA GLN A 185 -2.31 -3.39 11.98
C GLN A 185 -1.73 -4.48 11.05
N TRP A 186 -1.00 -5.44 11.63
CA TRP A 186 -0.59 -6.70 11.01
C TRP A 186 -0.60 -7.82 12.07
N LYS A 187 -0.34 -9.06 11.65
CA LYS A 187 -0.16 -10.22 12.53
C LYS A 187 1.30 -10.28 13.02
N VAL A 188 1.48 -10.36 14.32
CA VAL A 188 2.78 -10.25 15.02
C VAL A 188 3.23 -11.62 15.50
N TYR A 189 4.51 -11.93 15.28
CA TYR A 189 5.10 -13.25 15.53
C TYR A 189 6.28 -13.22 16.49
N ALA A 190 6.91 -12.06 16.72
CA ALA A 190 8.13 -11.99 17.53
C ALA A 190 8.08 -10.99 18.68
N ASP A 191 7.68 -9.73 18.43
CA ASP A 191 7.79 -8.64 19.41
C ASP A 191 6.45 -7.92 19.60
N PRO A 192 5.55 -8.44 20.46
CA PRO A 192 4.25 -7.81 20.70
C PRO A 192 4.36 -6.41 21.32
N ALA A 193 5.37 -6.15 22.16
CA ALA A 193 5.55 -4.86 22.81
C ALA A 193 5.98 -3.78 21.80
N GLY A 194 7.00 -4.08 20.98
CA GLY A 194 7.44 -3.19 19.90
C GLY A 194 6.36 -2.98 18.85
N ALA A 195 5.58 -4.02 18.51
CA ALA A 195 4.47 -3.90 17.57
C ALA A 195 3.36 -2.98 18.10
N LEU A 196 2.93 -3.13 19.36
CA LEU A 196 1.94 -2.24 19.99
C LEU A 196 2.41 -0.78 20.00
N ALA A 197 3.67 -0.55 20.36
CA ALA A 197 4.25 0.80 20.33
C ALA A 197 4.24 1.40 18.90
N LEU A 198 4.54 0.59 17.89
CA LEU A 198 4.50 1.04 16.49
C LEU A 198 3.06 1.26 15.99
N PHE A 199 2.10 0.43 16.39
CA PHE A 199 0.67 0.64 16.08
C PHE A 199 0.17 1.97 16.64
N GLU A 200 0.51 2.29 17.89
CA GLU A 200 0.10 3.55 18.51
C GLU A 200 0.73 4.74 17.78
N ARG A 201 2.04 4.68 17.46
CA ARG A 201 2.70 5.72 16.66
C ARG A 201 2.02 5.94 15.30
N ILE A 202 1.65 4.86 14.61
CA ILE A 202 0.91 4.91 13.34
C ILE A 202 -0.44 5.60 13.53
N LYS A 203 -1.18 5.22 14.57
CA LYS A 203 -2.50 5.77 14.88
C LYS A 203 -2.43 7.26 15.19
N THR A 204 -1.64 7.67 16.20
CA THR A 204 -1.49 9.07 16.61
C THR A 204 -1.02 9.94 15.44
N CYS A 205 -0.07 9.43 14.64
CA CYS A 205 0.39 10.15 13.45
C CYS A 205 -0.72 10.34 12.42
N THR A 206 -1.52 9.31 12.17
CA THR A 206 -2.62 9.36 11.20
C THR A 206 -3.70 10.33 11.65
N GLU A 207 -4.06 10.33 12.93
CA GLU A 207 -5.00 11.28 13.52
C GLU A 207 -4.50 12.72 13.35
N ARG A 208 -3.25 13.00 13.75
CA ARG A 208 -2.64 14.33 13.62
C ARG A 208 -2.58 14.81 12.17
N CYS A 209 -2.20 13.95 11.22
CA CYS A 209 -2.14 14.33 9.81
C CYS A 209 -3.54 14.62 9.25
N CYS A 210 -4.54 13.82 9.63
CA CYS A 210 -5.94 14.07 9.26
C CYS A 210 -6.44 15.42 9.80
N GLU A 211 -6.14 15.73 11.06
CA GLU A 211 -6.51 17.01 11.68
C GLU A 211 -5.85 18.21 10.99
N GLN A 212 -4.54 18.13 10.71
CA GLN A 212 -3.83 19.19 10.00
C GLN A 212 -4.36 19.37 8.58
N ARG A 213 -4.65 18.27 7.87
CA ARG A 213 -5.29 18.32 6.55
C ARG A 213 -6.66 18.99 6.61
N ALA A 214 -7.48 18.69 7.61
CA ALA A 214 -8.78 19.33 7.81
C ALA A 214 -8.66 20.84 8.12
N ARG A 215 -7.50 21.30 8.61
CA ARG A 215 -7.17 22.72 8.80
C ARG A 215 -6.55 23.39 7.56
N GLY A 216 -6.44 22.66 6.44
CA GLY A 216 -5.92 23.18 5.17
C GLY A 216 -4.44 22.91 4.91
N ALA A 217 -3.76 22.08 5.72
CA ALA A 217 -2.36 21.75 5.47
C ALA A 217 -2.17 20.98 4.15
N GLY A 218 -1.14 21.37 3.40
CA GLY A 218 -0.70 20.68 2.18
C GLY A 218 -0.04 19.33 2.47
N LEU A 219 0.01 18.45 1.47
CA LEU A 219 0.73 17.17 1.53
C LEU A 219 2.23 17.37 1.79
N ALA A 220 2.83 18.43 1.23
CA ALA A 220 4.25 18.74 1.42
C ALA A 220 4.58 19.00 2.91
N GLU A 221 3.74 19.80 3.58
CA GLU A 221 3.89 20.15 5.00
C GLU A 221 3.76 18.91 5.89
N LEU A 222 2.76 18.07 5.61
CA LEU A 222 2.55 16.80 6.32
C LEU A 222 3.73 15.85 6.13
N ALA A 223 4.34 15.85 4.94
CA ALA A 223 5.48 15.00 4.62
C ALA A 223 6.83 15.55 5.12
N ALA A 224 6.94 16.86 5.36
CA ALA A 224 8.13 17.52 5.90
C ALA A 224 8.29 17.31 7.42
N CYS A 225 7.22 16.95 8.12
CA CYS A 225 7.25 16.60 9.55
C CYS A 225 7.96 15.25 9.84
N ALA A 226 8.49 14.58 8.82
CA ALA A 226 9.31 13.38 8.96
C ALA A 226 10.70 13.77 9.49
N ALA A 227 10.86 13.68 10.82
CA ALA A 227 12.14 13.83 11.52
C ALA A 227 13.00 12.56 11.37
#